data_AF-A0A2E3UVP7-F1
#
_entry.id   AF-A0A2E3UVP7-F1
#
_cell.length_a   1.000
_cell.length_b   1.000
_cell.length_c   1.000
_cell.angle_alpha   90.00
_cell.angle_beta   90.00
_cell.angle_gamma   90.00
#
_symmetry.space_group_name_H-M   'P 1'
#
loop_
_entity.id
_entity.type
_entity.pdbx_description
1 polymer ?
#
loop_
_entity_poly.entity_id
_entity_poly.type
_entity_poly.pdbx_seq_one_letter_code
_entity_poly.pdbx_strand_id
1 'polypeptide(L)'
;MHEVSIYILSKSYKFLDNLKIEDYIYFALILQTLGVFLQSMTSHTKIFSFLFYTTNLTDIISLDIDKFLAVAILLLVAFGVYKKNIFSFFTIFLYMLALSLISMLYGTNESANISLLTSNIRYIVPLTICFALMLKGRIEKKILINILKISLSIVFFSHGLKCIFHNPQFLDYLLISYQLFDLNSLNEDVAKLNLYFIGYIDIIFSLLIFYKKTLIIGLAYMAIWGFLTAFMRNYWLFSYDGVSNFLIRSCHWIIPLAFIVNIKKREENAKVF
;
A
#
# COMPACT_ATOMS: atom_id res chain seq x y z
N MET A 1 6.17 39.65 -11.77
CA MET A 1 6.00 38.50 -10.85
C MET A 1 6.04 37.12 -11.54
N HIS A 2 6.28 37.00 -12.87
CA HIS A 2 6.27 35.70 -13.56
C HIS A 2 7.61 34.93 -13.59
N GLU A 3 8.76 35.57 -13.32
CA GLU A 3 10.08 34.90 -13.43
C GLU A 3 10.50 34.08 -12.20
N VAL A 4 9.94 34.35 -11.02
CA VAL A 4 10.28 33.62 -9.78
C VAL A 4 9.72 32.18 -9.79
N SER A 5 8.64 31.92 -10.54
CA SER A 5 8.01 30.61 -10.66
C SER A 5 8.88 29.58 -11.39
N ILE A 6 9.60 30.01 -12.44
CA ILE A 6 10.40 29.10 -13.29
C ILE A 6 11.67 28.63 -12.56
N TYR A 7 12.27 29.50 -11.73
CA TYR A 7 13.51 29.16 -11.02
C TYR A 7 13.28 28.11 -9.92
N ILE A 8 12.17 28.21 -9.18
CA ILE A 8 11.80 27.22 -8.14
C ILE A 8 11.48 25.87 -8.77
N LEU A 9 10.75 25.86 -9.90
CA LEU A 9 10.48 24.64 -10.64
C LEU A 9 11.80 23.97 -11.09
N SER A 10 12.74 24.71 -11.68
CA SER A 10 14.01 24.13 -12.16
C SER A 10 14.87 23.47 -11.07
N LYS A 11 14.88 24.00 -9.85
CA LYS A 11 15.61 23.41 -8.70
C LYS A 11 14.89 22.18 -8.14
N SER A 12 13.55 22.17 -8.15
CA SER A 12 12.77 21.01 -7.72
C SER A 12 12.96 19.80 -8.64
N TYR A 13 13.16 20.02 -9.95
CA TYR A 13 13.50 18.95 -10.90
C TYR A 13 14.87 18.30 -10.59
N LYS A 14 15.93 19.10 -10.33
CA LYS A 14 17.26 18.56 -9.97
C LYS A 14 17.27 17.71 -8.70
N PHE A 15 16.39 17.99 -7.74
CA PHE A 15 16.25 17.16 -6.54
C PHE A 15 15.64 15.79 -6.88
N LEU A 16 14.58 15.79 -7.71
CA LEU A 16 13.93 14.56 -8.16
C LEU A 16 14.84 13.69 -9.03
N ASP A 17 15.76 14.29 -9.80
CA ASP A 17 16.72 13.57 -10.65
C ASP A 17 17.67 12.67 -9.85
N ASN A 18 18.01 13.06 -8.62
CA ASN A 18 18.94 12.30 -7.76
C ASN A 18 18.29 11.18 -6.93
N LEU A 19 16.95 11.14 -6.84
CA LEU A 19 16.26 10.11 -6.06
C LEU A 19 16.44 8.73 -6.68
N LYS A 20 16.93 7.79 -5.87
CA LYS A 20 17.05 6.38 -6.25
C LYS A 20 15.74 5.65 -5.93
N ILE A 21 15.48 4.56 -6.65
CA ILE A 21 14.29 3.71 -6.40
C ILE A 21 14.19 3.26 -4.94
N GLU A 22 15.33 3.04 -4.28
CA GLU A 22 15.42 2.68 -2.87
C GLU A 22 14.80 3.76 -1.97
N ASP A 23 14.94 5.03 -2.31
CA ASP A 23 14.41 6.16 -1.52
C ASP A 23 12.87 6.16 -1.51
N TYR A 24 12.25 5.86 -2.66
CA TYR A 24 10.79 5.70 -2.75
C TYR A 24 10.29 4.49 -1.95
N ILE A 25 11.04 3.39 -1.94
CA ILE A 25 10.68 2.20 -1.16
C ILE A 25 10.73 2.51 0.34
N TYR A 26 11.79 3.18 0.82
CA TYR A 26 11.87 3.61 2.21
C TYR A 26 10.77 4.60 2.57
N PHE A 27 10.50 5.57 1.70
CA PHE A 27 9.43 6.54 1.90
C PHE A 27 8.06 5.86 2.00
N ALA A 28 7.76 4.91 1.12
CA ALA A 28 6.53 4.11 1.20
C ALA A 28 6.40 3.39 2.54
N LEU A 29 7.47 2.74 3.01
CA LEU A 29 7.47 2.02 4.29
C LEU A 29 7.29 2.96 5.49
N ILE A 30 7.92 4.14 5.47
CA ILE A 30 7.74 5.18 6.50
C ILE A 30 6.27 5.64 6.55
N LEU A 31 5.66 5.95 5.40
CA LEU A 31 4.25 6.33 5.37
C LEU A 31 3.34 5.19 5.84
N GLN A 32 3.65 3.95 5.47
CA GLN A 32 2.86 2.80 5.89
C GLN A 32 2.87 2.62 7.40
N THR A 33 4.04 2.70 8.03
CA THR A 33 4.21 2.56 9.48
C THR A 33 3.65 3.76 10.24
N LEU A 34 3.77 4.97 9.69
CA LEU A 34 3.05 6.15 10.20
C LEU A 34 1.53 5.95 10.16
N GLY A 35 1.01 5.38 9.07
CA GLY A 35 -0.41 5.04 8.96
C GLY A 35 -0.86 4.05 10.04
N VAL A 36 -0.06 3.01 10.33
CA VAL A 36 -0.33 2.06 11.43
C VAL A 36 -0.35 2.77 12.78
N PHE A 37 0.64 3.63 13.03
CA PHE A 37 0.71 4.45 14.23
C PHE A 37 -0.56 5.29 14.41
N LEU A 38 -0.96 6.04 13.38
CA LEU A 38 -2.17 6.86 13.44
C LEU A 38 -3.42 6.01 13.66
N GLN A 39 -3.54 4.86 12.97
CA GLN A 39 -4.67 3.96 13.16
C GLN A 39 -4.77 3.47 14.60
N SER A 40 -3.66 3.06 15.21
CA SER A 40 -3.64 2.64 16.62
C SER A 40 -4.06 3.75 17.58
N MET A 41 -3.68 4.99 17.28
CA MET A 41 -4.01 6.16 18.11
C MET A 41 -5.48 6.60 17.98
N THR A 42 -6.12 6.38 16.84
CA THR A 42 -7.49 6.89 16.57
C THR A 42 -8.58 5.83 16.70
N SER A 43 -8.36 4.64 16.14
CA SER A 43 -9.42 3.63 16.00
C SER A 43 -8.96 2.19 16.24
N HIS A 44 -7.76 2.05 16.81
CA HIS A 44 -7.13 0.79 17.18
C HIS A 44 -6.78 -0.08 15.96
N THR A 45 -5.76 -0.92 16.10
CA THR A 45 -5.43 -1.89 15.04
C THR A 45 -6.14 -3.23 15.26
N LYS A 46 -5.94 -4.16 14.34
CA LYS A 46 -6.44 -5.53 14.48
C LYS A 46 -5.79 -6.27 15.67
N ILE A 47 -4.64 -5.81 16.15
CA ILE A 47 -4.00 -6.37 17.34
C ILE A 47 -4.87 -6.10 18.57
N PHE A 48 -5.37 -4.88 18.74
CA PHE A 48 -6.33 -4.57 19.81
C PHE A 48 -7.52 -5.52 19.79
N SER A 49 -8.20 -5.67 18.65
CA SER A 49 -9.37 -6.55 18.53
C SER A 49 -9.02 -8.00 18.86
N PHE A 50 -7.87 -8.49 18.41
CA PHE A 50 -7.40 -9.83 18.73
C PHE A 50 -7.16 -10.02 20.24
N LEU A 51 -6.42 -9.11 20.88
CA LEU A 51 -6.12 -9.17 22.30
C LEU A 51 -7.41 -9.14 23.13
N PHE A 52 -8.29 -8.19 22.83
CA PHE A 52 -9.54 -8.03 23.56
C PHE A 52 -10.47 -9.24 23.41
N TYR A 53 -10.79 -9.63 22.17
CA TYR A 53 -11.79 -10.68 21.93
C TYR A 53 -11.27 -12.11 22.10
N THR A 54 -9.98 -12.36 21.86
CA THR A 54 -9.44 -13.74 21.85
C THR A 54 -8.73 -14.10 23.15
N THR A 55 -8.06 -13.13 23.78
CA THR A 55 -7.25 -13.40 24.98
C THR A 55 -7.94 -13.01 26.29
N ASN A 56 -9.15 -12.43 26.20
CA ASN A 56 -9.92 -11.90 27.34
C ASN A 56 -9.14 -10.88 28.18
N LEU A 57 -8.17 -10.18 27.57
CA LEU A 57 -7.52 -9.05 28.20
C LEU A 57 -8.51 -7.89 28.33
N THR A 58 -8.32 -7.05 29.34
CA THR A 58 -9.12 -5.84 29.49
C THR A 58 -8.89 -4.90 28.30
N ASP A 59 -9.87 -4.02 28.07
CA ASP A 59 -9.81 -2.96 27.07
C ASP A 59 -8.57 -2.07 27.26
N ILE A 60 -8.29 -1.65 28.49
CA ILE A 60 -7.13 -0.81 28.85
C ILE A 60 -5.81 -1.50 28.48
N ILE A 61 -5.63 -2.76 28.89
CA ILE A 61 -4.39 -3.49 28.62
C ILE A 61 -4.22 -3.73 27.11
N SER A 62 -5.30 -4.11 26.42
CA SER A 62 -5.29 -4.33 24.97
C SER A 62 -4.93 -3.04 24.21
N LEU A 63 -5.45 -1.90 24.66
CA LEU A 63 -5.20 -0.59 24.08
C LEU A 63 -3.75 -0.14 24.28
N ASP A 64 -3.22 -0.32 25.48
CA ASP A 64 -1.84 0.05 25.81
C ASP A 64 -0.84 -0.78 25.00
N ILE A 65 -1.09 -2.09 24.86
CA ILE A 65 -0.25 -2.97 24.03
C ILE A 65 -0.31 -2.55 22.56
N ASP A 66 -1.49 -2.29 22.00
CA ASP A 66 -1.65 -1.87 20.60
C ASP A 66 -0.85 -0.58 20.32
N LYS A 67 -1.02 0.44 21.17
CA LYS A 67 -0.32 1.73 21.06
C LYS A 67 1.18 1.59 21.22
N PHE A 68 1.63 0.81 22.20
CA PHE A 68 3.05 0.56 22.44
C PHE A 68 3.71 -0.09 21.22
N LEU A 69 3.08 -1.13 20.66
CA LEU A 69 3.60 -1.82 19.46
C LEU A 69 3.64 -0.87 18.26
N ALA A 70 2.61 -0.03 18.07
CA ALA A 70 2.58 0.92 16.98
C ALA A 70 3.69 1.98 17.07
N VAL A 71 3.96 2.50 18.29
CA VAL A 71 5.11 3.38 18.56
C VAL A 71 6.43 2.67 18.29
N ALA A 72 6.59 1.44 18.78
CA ALA A 72 7.81 0.66 18.58
C ALA A 72 8.10 0.44 17.09
N ILE A 73 7.09 0.11 16.29
CA ILE A 73 7.22 -0.06 14.83
C ILE A 73 7.60 1.24 14.13
N LEU A 74 7.05 2.38 14.54
CA LEU A 74 7.41 3.69 14.00
C LEU A 74 8.88 4.05 14.31
N LEU A 75 9.34 3.80 15.54
CA LEU A 75 10.74 4.01 15.92
C LEU A 75 11.69 3.05 15.19
N LEU A 76 11.28 1.78 15.02
CA LEU A 76 12.04 0.78 14.28
C LEU A 76 12.20 1.13 12.81
N VAL A 77 11.18 1.72 12.14
CA VAL A 77 11.36 2.15 10.75
C VAL A 77 12.36 3.30 10.65
N ALA A 78 12.32 4.27 11.57
CA ALA A 78 13.24 5.39 11.57
C ALA A 78 14.69 4.91 11.81
N PHE A 79 14.88 4.05 12.80
CA PHE A 79 16.17 3.43 13.10
C PHE A 79 16.66 2.53 11.95
N GLY A 80 15.78 1.69 11.39
CA GLY A 80 16.07 0.81 10.27
C GLY A 80 16.51 1.58 9.02
N VAL A 81 15.83 2.68 8.69
CA VAL A 81 16.18 3.54 7.54
C VAL A 81 17.51 4.26 7.77
N TYR A 82 17.75 4.78 8.97
CA TYR A 82 18.97 5.54 9.32
C TYR A 82 20.21 4.64 9.42
N LYS A 83 20.12 3.51 10.16
CA LYS A 83 21.24 2.60 10.40
C LYS A 83 21.33 1.44 9.40
N LYS A 84 20.37 1.31 8.48
CA LYS A 84 20.24 0.14 7.58
C LYS A 84 20.21 -1.17 8.37
N ASN A 85 19.45 -1.20 9.47
CA ASN A 85 19.39 -2.33 10.38
C ASN A 85 18.42 -3.42 9.87
N ILE A 86 18.94 -4.62 9.63
CA ILE A 86 18.20 -5.78 9.12
C ILE A 86 17.09 -6.21 10.11
N PHE A 87 17.41 -6.30 11.40
CA PHE A 87 16.45 -6.74 12.42
C PHE A 87 15.22 -5.82 12.48
N SER A 88 15.41 -4.50 12.35
CA SER A 88 14.28 -3.56 12.29
C SER A 88 13.32 -3.89 11.15
N PHE A 89 13.82 -4.12 9.93
CA PHE A 89 12.97 -4.46 8.79
C PHE A 89 12.32 -5.84 8.93
N PHE A 90 13.04 -6.83 9.51
CA PHE A 90 12.46 -8.13 9.79
C PHE A 90 11.32 -8.06 10.82
N THR A 91 11.49 -7.29 11.90
CA THR A 91 10.43 -7.07 12.89
C THR A 91 9.22 -6.36 12.28
N ILE A 92 9.44 -5.35 11.43
CA ILE A 92 8.35 -4.68 10.71
C ILE A 92 7.62 -5.65 9.77
N PHE A 93 8.35 -6.53 9.07
CA PHE A 93 7.76 -7.61 8.27
C PHE A 93 6.86 -8.51 9.11
N LEU A 94 7.35 -9.03 10.24
CA LEU A 94 6.57 -9.91 11.12
C LEU A 94 5.31 -9.21 11.65
N TYR A 95 5.43 -7.95 12.06
CA TYR A 95 4.29 -7.17 12.55
C TYR A 95 3.22 -6.98 11.47
N MET A 96 3.62 -6.57 10.25
CA MET A 96 2.69 -6.38 9.14
C MET A 96 2.04 -7.70 8.71
N LEU A 97 2.81 -8.80 8.72
CA LEU A 97 2.28 -10.14 8.45
C LEU A 97 1.28 -10.57 9.54
N ALA A 98 1.56 -10.30 10.81
CA ALA A 98 0.66 -10.60 11.92
C ALA A 98 -0.67 -9.85 11.77
N LEU A 99 -0.66 -8.56 11.43
CA LEU A 99 -1.89 -7.81 11.14
C LEU A 99 -2.73 -8.45 10.02
N SER A 100 -2.06 -8.94 8.97
CA SER A 100 -2.71 -9.61 7.85
C SER A 100 -3.24 -11.00 8.24
N LEU A 101 -2.51 -11.77 9.04
CA LEU A 101 -2.94 -13.07 9.56
C LEU A 101 -4.13 -12.94 10.51
N ILE A 102 -4.08 -12.01 11.46
CA ILE A 102 -5.19 -11.72 12.36
C ILE A 102 -6.44 -11.35 11.55
N SER A 103 -6.28 -10.52 10.50
CA SER A 103 -7.38 -10.21 9.60
C SER A 103 -7.99 -11.42 8.90
N MET A 104 -7.19 -12.45 8.63
CA MET A 104 -7.62 -13.65 7.95
C MET A 104 -8.37 -14.57 8.90
N LEU A 105 -7.81 -14.77 10.09
CA LEU A 105 -8.31 -15.71 11.09
C LEU A 105 -9.54 -15.19 11.84
N TYR A 106 -9.60 -13.87 12.08
CA TYR A 106 -10.62 -13.25 12.93
C TYR A 106 -11.48 -12.21 12.19
N GLY A 107 -11.29 -12.06 10.88
CA GLY A 107 -12.14 -11.19 10.07
C GLY A 107 -13.53 -11.81 9.91
N THR A 108 -14.58 -11.03 10.18
CA THR A 108 -15.97 -11.49 10.16
C THR A 108 -16.58 -11.63 8.76
N ASN A 109 -15.91 -11.11 7.74
CA ASN A 109 -16.46 -11.02 6.38
C ASN A 109 -15.80 -12.09 5.49
N GLU A 110 -16.51 -12.64 4.51
CA GLU A 110 -15.98 -13.69 3.60
C GLU A 110 -14.63 -13.33 2.95
N SER A 111 -14.38 -12.03 2.73
CA SER A 111 -13.10 -11.56 2.21
C SER A 111 -11.91 -11.63 3.16
N ALA A 112 -12.12 -12.02 4.42
CA ALA A 112 -11.06 -12.27 5.40
C ALA A 112 -10.10 -13.35 4.88
N ASN A 113 -10.62 -14.39 4.22
CA ASN A 113 -9.85 -15.53 3.72
C ASN A 113 -8.74 -15.15 2.74
N ILE A 114 -8.88 -14.03 2.03
CA ILE A 114 -7.89 -13.52 1.07
C ILE A 114 -7.18 -12.25 1.56
N SER A 115 -7.29 -11.93 2.86
CA SER A 115 -6.67 -10.75 3.44
C SER A 115 -5.14 -10.77 3.36
N LEU A 116 -4.51 -11.95 3.47
CA LEU A 116 -3.07 -12.11 3.21
C LEU A 116 -2.67 -11.64 1.81
N LEU A 117 -3.46 -12.03 0.80
CA LEU A 117 -3.18 -11.69 -0.59
C LEU A 117 -3.42 -10.19 -0.87
N THR A 118 -4.53 -9.64 -0.37
CA THR A 118 -4.88 -8.22 -0.56
C THR A 118 -3.98 -7.24 0.22
N SER A 119 -3.19 -7.73 1.18
CA SER A 119 -2.23 -6.93 1.93
C SER A 119 -0.78 -7.30 1.65
N ASN A 120 -0.54 -8.16 0.66
CA ASN A 120 0.75 -8.81 0.41
C ASN A 120 1.92 -7.82 0.33
N ILE A 121 1.76 -6.72 -0.42
CA ILE A 121 2.82 -5.72 -0.61
C ILE A 121 3.25 -5.05 0.70
N ARG A 122 2.37 -4.98 1.72
CA ARG A 122 2.65 -4.30 2.99
C ARG A 122 3.74 -4.99 3.78
N TYR A 123 3.75 -6.33 3.78
CA TYR A 123 4.77 -7.12 4.47
C TYR A 123 5.90 -7.57 3.53
N ILE A 124 5.67 -7.72 2.22
CA ILE A 124 6.74 -8.05 1.27
C ILE A 124 7.75 -6.92 1.09
N VAL A 125 7.35 -5.65 1.16
CA VAL A 125 8.28 -4.51 1.09
C VAL A 125 9.38 -4.56 2.16
N PRO A 126 9.07 -4.61 3.48
CA PRO A 126 10.11 -4.69 4.51
C PRO A 126 10.94 -5.98 4.40
N LEU A 127 10.34 -7.11 4.01
CA LEU A 127 11.09 -8.35 3.77
C LEU A 127 12.09 -8.21 2.61
N THR A 128 11.70 -7.55 1.52
CA THR A 128 12.56 -7.30 0.36
C THR A 128 13.76 -6.43 0.74
N ILE A 129 13.55 -5.39 1.55
CA ILE A 129 14.63 -4.56 2.10
C ILE A 129 15.58 -5.42 2.95
N CYS A 130 15.01 -6.29 3.79
CA CYS A 130 15.76 -7.22 4.63
C CYS A 130 16.70 -8.09 3.80
N PHE A 131 16.19 -8.73 2.74
CA PHE A 131 17.02 -9.54 1.83
C PHE A 131 18.07 -8.73 1.09
N ALA A 132 17.74 -7.51 0.64
CA ALA A 132 18.70 -6.63 -0.01
C ALA A 132 19.89 -6.30 0.90
N LEU A 133 19.63 -6.04 2.19
CA LEU A 133 20.64 -5.73 3.19
C LEU A 133 21.44 -6.95 3.65
N MET A 134 20.79 -8.10 3.84
CA MET A 134 21.46 -9.35 4.24
C MET A 134 22.41 -9.86 3.17
N LEU A 135 21.98 -9.79 1.90
CA LEU A 135 22.72 -10.39 0.80
C LEU A 135 23.76 -9.43 0.19
N LYS A 136 23.78 -8.13 0.56
CA LYS A 136 24.81 -7.14 0.19
C LYS A 136 25.32 -7.26 -1.26
N GLY A 137 24.41 -7.31 -2.23
CA GLY A 137 24.77 -7.41 -3.66
C GLY A 137 24.99 -8.84 -4.19
N ARG A 138 24.92 -9.88 -3.35
CA ARG A 138 24.88 -11.29 -3.78
C ARG A 138 23.57 -11.68 -4.46
N ILE A 139 22.53 -10.86 -4.30
CA ILE A 139 21.25 -11.01 -5.00
C ILE A 139 21.14 -9.98 -6.11
N GLU A 140 20.76 -10.43 -7.29
CA GLU A 140 20.52 -9.53 -8.40
C GLU A 140 19.36 -8.58 -8.08
N LYS A 141 19.56 -7.28 -8.34
CA LYS A 141 18.50 -6.25 -8.21
C LYS A 141 17.23 -6.62 -8.99
N LYS A 142 17.38 -7.34 -10.10
CA LYS A 142 16.25 -7.85 -10.91
C LYS A 142 15.35 -8.80 -10.12
N ILE A 143 15.91 -9.67 -9.27
CA ILE A 143 15.15 -10.61 -8.45
C ILE A 143 14.30 -9.84 -7.42
N LEU A 144 14.91 -8.88 -6.71
CA LEU A 144 14.19 -8.04 -5.73
C LEU A 144 13.05 -7.25 -6.38
N ILE A 145 13.28 -6.68 -7.57
CA ILE A 145 12.23 -6.00 -8.35
C ILE A 145 11.12 -6.97 -8.73
N ASN A 146 11.45 -8.19 -9.16
CA ASN A 146 10.46 -9.20 -9.53
C ASN A 146 9.61 -9.64 -8.33
N ILE A 147 10.19 -9.80 -7.14
CA ILE A 147 9.45 -10.10 -5.90
C ILE A 147 8.39 -9.03 -5.64
N LEU A 148 8.76 -7.75 -5.70
CA LEU A 148 7.82 -6.64 -5.51
C LEU A 148 6.76 -6.56 -6.62
N LYS A 149 7.13 -6.84 -7.89
CA LYS A 149 6.15 -6.91 -8.99
C LYS A 149 5.14 -8.03 -8.78
N ILE A 150 5.59 -9.23 -8.41
CA ILE A 150 4.71 -10.37 -8.10
C ILE A 150 3.78 -10.00 -6.95
N SER A 151 4.31 -9.37 -5.91
CA SER A 151 3.52 -8.91 -4.78
C SER A 151 2.44 -7.89 -5.17
N LEU A 152 2.77 -6.89 -6.01
CA LEU A 152 1.78 -5.96 -6.58
C LEU A 152 0.72 -6.67 -7.43
N SER A 153 1.13 -7.62 -8.27
CA SER A 153 0.20 -8.43 -9.06
C SER A 153 -0.76 -9.20 -8.16
N ILE A 154 -0.28 -9.84 -7.10
CA ILE A 154 -1.12 -10.59 -6.15
C ILE A 154 -2.16 -9.67 -5.50
N VAL A 155 -1.76 -8.47 -5.09
CA VAL A 155 -2.66 -7.48 -4.47
C VAL A 155 -3.77 -7.07 -5.42
N PHE A 156 -3.44 -6.62 -6.64
CA PHE A 156 -4.44 -6.17 -7.61
C PHE A 156 -5.31 -7.32 -8.11
N PHE A 157 -4.73 -8.50 -8.38
CA PHE A 157 -5.49 -9.68 -8.75
C PHE A 157 -6.51 -10.06 -7.67
N SER A 158 -6.10 -10.06 -6.40
CA SER A 158 -6.98 -10.40 -5.27
C SER A 158 -8.03 -9.34 -5.02
N HIS A 159 -7.72 -8.06 -5.23
CA HIS A 159 -8.73 -7.00 -5.23
C HIS A 159 -9.73 -7.17 -6.36
N GLY A 160 -9.26 -7.52 -7.56
CA GLY A 160 -10.12 -7.80 -8.69
C GLY A 160 -11.10 -8.95 -8.41
N LEU A 161 -10.62 -10.03 -7.79
CA LEU A 161 -11.50 -11.10 -7.29
C LEU A 161 -12.52 -10.61 -6.27
N LYS A 162 -12.11 -9.77 -5.30
CA LYS A 162 -13.05 -9.17 -4.33
C LYS A 162 -14.15 -8.35 -5.01
N CYS A 163 -13.82 -7.64 -6.08
CA CYS A 163 -14.81 -6.87 -6.84
C CYS A 163 -15.78 -7.80 -7.58
N ILE A 164 -15.28 -8.84 -8.27
CA ILE A 164 -16.11 -9.84 -8.97
C ILE A 164 -17.08 -10.56 -8.01
N PHE A 165 -16.65 -10.81 -6.78
CA PHE A 165 -17.49 -11.41 -5.73
C PHE A 165 -18.30 -10.38 -4.92
N HIS A 166 -18.41 -9.14 -5.40
CA HIS A 166 -19.20 -8.07 -4.78
C HIS A 166 -18.94 -7.91 -3.28
N ASN A 167 -17.67 -7.85 -2.89
CA ASN A 167 -17.33 -7.71 -1.48
C ASN A 167 -18.15 -6.56 -0.84
N PRO A 168 -18.91 -6.81 0.25
CA PRO A 168 -19.87 -5.84 0.77
C PRO A 168 -19.25 -4.46 1.03
N GLN A 169 -18.05 -4.44 1.61
CA GLN A 169 -17.32 -3.20 1.85
C GLN A 169 -17.01 -2.41 0.56
N PHE A 170 -16.74 -3.07 -0.56
CA PHE A 170 -16.49 -2.38 -1.83
C PHE A 170 -17.78 -1.89 -2.48
N LEU A 171 -18.87 -2.63 -2.30
CA LEU A 171 -20.20 -2.22 -2.72
C LEU A 171 -20.62 -0.95 -1.97
N ASP A 172 -20.45 -0.93 -0.64
CA ASP A 172 -20.72 0.23 0.21
C ASP A 172 -19.88 1.44 -0.23
N TYR A 173 -18.59 1.24 -0.51
CA TYR A 173 -17.72 2.32 -1.01
C TYR A 173 -18.19 2.91 -2.34
N LEU A 174 -18.70 2.10 -3.26
CA LEU A 174 -19.26 2.63 -4.51
C LEU A 174 -20.55 3.41 -4.27
N LEU A 175 -21.46 2.89 -3.44
CA LEU A 175 -22.72 3.57 -3.12
C LEU A 175 -22.47 4.91 -2.43
N ILE A 176 -21.55 4.96 -1.45
CA ILE A 176 -21.12 6.23 -0.82
C ILE A 176 -20.50 7.16 -1.87
N SER A 177 -19.69 6.62 -2.80
CA SER A 177 -19.11 7.44 -3.86
C SER A 177 -20.18 8.03 -4.79
N TYR A 178 -21.24 7.28 -5.13
CA TYR A 178 -22.34 7.82 -5.93
C TYR A 178 -23.04 8.97 -5.23
N GLN A 179 -23.26 8.85 -3.91
CA GLN A 179 -23.81 9.95 -3.11
C GLN A 179 -22.90 11.18 -3.10
N LEU A 180 -21.59 10.99 -2.95
CA LEU A 180 -20.61 12.09 -2.94
C LEU A 180 -20.55 12.86 -4.27
N PHE A 181 -20.84 12.20 -5.39
CA PHE A 181 -20.83 12.81 -6.73
C PHE A 181 -22.23 13.16 -7.26
N ASP A 182 -23.25 13.16 -6.39
CA ASP A 182 -24.65 13.43 -6.74
C ASP A 182 -25.22 12.51 -7.85
N LEU A 183 -24.73 11.27 -7.88
CA LEU A 183 -25.17 10.18 -8.76
C LEU A 183 -26.20 9.29 -8.05
N ASN A 184 -27.10 9.91 -7.27
CA ASN A 184 -28.07 9.22 -6.42
C ASN A 184 -29.08 8.35 -7.18
N SER A 185 -29.17 8.51 -8.51
CA SER A 185 -29.97 7.65 -9.38
C SER A 185 -29.35 6.27 -9.61
N LEU A 186 -28.06 6.08 -9.30
CA LEU A 186 -27.38 4.80 -9.43
C LEU A 186 -27.67 3.92 -8.21
N ASN A 187 -28.27 2.76 -8.46
CA ASN A 187 -28.66 1.81 -7.42
C ASN A 187 -27.61 0.70 -7.22
N GLU A 188 -27.90 -0.24 -6.32
CA GLU A 188 -27.02 -1.37 -6.00
C GLU A 188 -26.70 -2.26 -7.21
N ASP A 189 -27.65 -2.45 -8.13
CA ASP A 189 -27.43 -3.27 -9.32
C ASP A 189 -26.37 -2.65 -10.24
N VAL A 190 -26.40 -1.33 -10.41
CA VAL A 190 -25.36 -0.60 -11.14
C VAL A 190 -24.02 -0.66 -10.41
N ALA A 191 -24.01 -0.58 -9.07
CA ALA A 191 -22.79 -0.70 -8.29
C ALA A 191 -22.14 -2.09 -8.44
N LYS A 192 -22.94 -3.17 -8.42
CA LYS A 192 -22.49 -4.54 -8.67
C LYS A 192 -21.90 -4.70 -10.08
N LEU A 193 -22.59 -4.17 -11.09
CA LEU A 193 -22.09 -4.17 -12.46
C LEU A 193 -20.74 -3.43 -12.58
N ASN A 194 -20.62 -2.28 -11.92
CA ASN A 194 -19.36 -1.52 -11.90
C ASN A 194 -18.24 -2.27 -11.16
N LEU A 195 -18.54 -3.00 -10.09
CA LEU A 195 -17.55 -3.87 -9.45
C LEU A 195 -17.06 -4.99 -10.38
N TYR A 196 -17.92 -5.60 -11.20
CA TYR A 196 -17.45 -6.56 -12.21
C TYR A 196 -16.42 -5.93 -13.15
N PHE A 197 -16.73 -4.73 -13.71
CA PHE A 197 -15.81 -4.04 -14.61
C PHE A 197 -14.49 -3.69 -13.92
N ILE A 198 -14.54 -3.10 -12.72
CA ILE A 198 -13.34 -2.81 -11.92
C ILE A 198 -12.55 -4.10 -11.68
N GLY A 199 -13.24 -5.19 -11.36
CA GLY A 199 -12.62 -6.48 -11.07
C GLY A 199 -11.84 -7.06 -12.25
N TYR A 200 -12.43 -7.04 -13.44
CA TYR A 200 -11.73 -7.47 -14.65
C TYR A 200 -10.55 -6.56 -15.00
N ILE A 201 -10.70 -5.24 -14.85
CA ILE A 201 -9.61 -4.30 -15.10
C ILE A 201 -8.45 -4.56 -14.13
N ASP A 202 -8.71 -4.70 -12.84
CA ASP A 202 -7.69 -5.02 -11.83
C ASP A 202 -6.93 -6.31 -12.18
N ILE A 203 -7.64 -7.37 -12.58
CA ILE A 203 -7.01 -8.63 -13.00
C ILE A 203 -6.16 -8.44 -14.25
N ILE A 204 -6.68 -7.80 -15.30
CA ILE A 204 -5.95 -7.60 -16.56
C ILE A 204 -4.66 -6.81 -16.29
N PHE A 205 -4.76 -5.66 -15.62
CA PHE A 205 -3.60 -4.82 -15.35
C PHE A 205 -2.61 -5.49 -14.37
N SER A 206 -3.07 -6.37 -13.49
CA SER A 206 -2.19 -7.20 -12.65
C SER A 206 -1.27 -8.13 -13.45
N LEU A 207 -1.72 -8.58 -14.63
CA LEU A 207 -0.94 -9.44 -15.51
C LEU A 207 -0.08 -8.62 -16.49
N LEU A 208 -0.57 -7.46 -16.93
CA LEU A 208 0.13 -6.60 -17.90
C LEU A 208 1.53 -6.14 -17.43
N ILE A 209 1.78 -6.08 -16.12
CA ILE A 209 3.09 -5.69 -15.58
C ILE A 209 4.19 -6.72 -15.88
N PHE A 210 3.87 -7.93 -16.36
CA PHE A 210 4.88 -8.92 -16.72
C PHE A 210 5.36 -8.81 -18.16
N TYR A 211 4.67 -8.05 -19.01
CA TYR A 211 5.00 -7.89 -20.43
C TYR A 211 5.67 -6.54 -20.69
N LYS A 212 6.82 -6.55 -21.37
CA LYS A 212 7.64 -5.34 -21.60
C LYS A 212 6.85 -4.19 -22.24
N LYS A 213 6.02 -4.49 -23.26
CA LYS A 213 5.27 -3.47 -24.02
C LYS A 213 4.17 -2.79 -23.21
N THR A 214 3.61 -3.48 -22.22
CA THR A 214 2.48 -3.00 -21.42
C THR A 214 2.87 -2.70 -19.97
N LEU A 215 4.14 -2.90 -19.60
CA LEU A 215 4.65 -2.73 -18.24
C LEU A 215 4.31 -1.35 -17.65
N ILE A 216 4.62 -0.28 -18.38
CA ILE A 216 4.39 1.09 -17.89
C ILE A 216 2.89 1.36 -17.73
N ILE A 217 2.06 0.88 -18.66
CA ILE A 217 0.60 1.01 -18.62
C ILE A 217 0.03 0.28 -17.40
N GLY A 218 0.47 -0.96 -17.18
CA GLY A 218 0.19 -1.78 -16.00
C GLY A 218 0.49 -1.03 -14.69
N LEU A 219 1.72 -0.55 -14.56
CA LEU A 219 2.18 0.17 -13.38
C LEU A 219 1.45 1.51 -13.19
N ALA A 220 1.14 2.24 -14.27
CA ALA A 220 0.48 3.53 -14.20
C ALA A 220 -0.94 3.37 -13.66
N TYR A 221 -1.68 2.37 -14.15
CA TYR A 221 -2.97 2.00 -13.59
C TYR A 221 -2.85 1.67 -12.10
N MET A 222 -1.93 0.78 -11.71
CA MET A 222 -1.76 0.42 -10.30
C MET A 222 -1.43 1.62 -9.40
N ALA A 223 -0.56 2.52 -9.87
CA ALA A 223 -0.22 3.72 -9.14
C ALA A 223 -1.43 4.65 -8.97
N ILE A 224 -2.14 4.93 -10.06
CA ILE A 224 -3.28 5.86 -10.07
C ILE A 224 -4.46 5.26 -9.31
N TRP A 225 -4.86 4.03 -9.63
CA TRP A 225 -6.00 3.36 -9.02
C TRP A 225 -5.74 3.03 -7.55
N GLY A 226 -4.53 2.55 -7.22
CA GLY A 226 -4.12 2.33 -5.83
C GLY A 226 -4.10 3.62 -5.01
N PHE A 227 -3.73 4.76 -5.62
CA PHE A 227 -3.79 6.06 -4.97
C PHE A 227 -5.24 6.51 -4.78
N LEU A 228 -6.05 6.48 -5.85
CA LEU A 228 -7.44 6.94 -5.85
C LEU A 228 -8.28 6.18 -4.82
N THR A 229 -8.23 4.84 -4.84
CA THR A 229 -8.99 4.00 -3.91
C THR A 229 -8.50 4.13 -2.46
N ALA A 230 -7.20 4.38 -2.24
CA ALA A 230 -6.69 4.69 -0.91
C ALA A 230 -7.13 6.07 -0.45
N PHE A 231 -7.10 7.08 -1.34
CA PHE A 231 -7.45 8.47 -1.03
C PHE A 231 -8.93 8.64 -0.75
N MET A 232 -9.80 7.94 -1.51
CA MET A 232 -11.24 7.97 -1.32
C MET A 232 -11.68 7.47 0.06
N ARG A 233 -10.85 6.70 0.77
CA ARG A 233 -11.12 6.31 2.17
C ARG A 233 -11.24 7.49 3.12
N ASN A 234 -10.63 8.63 2.81
CA ASN A 234 -10.84 9.89 3.55
C ASN A 234 -12.30 10.32 3.55
N TYR A 235 -13.01 10.04 2.46
CA TYR A 235 -14.43 10.37 2.33
C TYR A 235 -15.32 9.21 2.80
N TRP A 236 -14.92 7.96 2.60
CA TRP A 236 -15.74 6.80 2.96
C TRP A 236 -15.77 6.48 4.45
N LEU A 237 -14.66 6.67 5.16
CA LEU A 237 -14.55 6.25 6.56
C LEU A 237 -14.88 7.36 7.56
N PHE A 238 -14.99 8.61 7.10
CA PHE A 238 -15.10 9.82 7.92
C PHE A 238 -13.97 9.92 8.99
N SER A 239 -13.65 11.12 9.49
CA SER A 239 -12.62 11.30 10.53
C SER A 239 -11.18 10.89 10.15
N TYR A 240 -10.30 10.81 11.16
CA TYR A 240 -8.87 10.50 11.06
C TYR A 240 -8.57 9.08 10.52
N ASP A 241 -9.56 8.20 10.47
CA ASP A 241 -9.41 6.83 9.98
C ASP A 241 -9.18 6.74 8.49
N GLY A 242 -9.71 7.70 7.74
CA GLY A 242 -9.42 7.82 6.33
C GLY A 242 -7.92 8.03 6.07
N VAL A 243 -7.30 8.93 6.82
CA VAL A 243 -5.88 9.32 6.65
C VAL A 243 -4.97 8.15 7.02
N SER A 244 -5.22 7.51 8.16
CA SER A 244 -4.44 6.34 8.56
C SER A 244 -4.56 5.21 7.53
N ASN A 245 -5.75 4.95 7.00
CA ASN A 245 -5.97 3.94 5.97
C ASN A 245 -5.32 4.28 4.62
N PHE A 246 -5.28 5.55 4.23
CA PHE A 246 -4.57 6.02 3.04
C PHE A 246 -3.08 5.76 3.17
N LEU A 247 -2.50 6.14 4.32
CA LEU A 247 -1.08 5.99 4.61
C LEU A 247 -0.63 4.54 4.73
N ILE A 248 -1.40 3.67 5.40
CA ILE A 248 -1.13 2.22 5.48
C ILE A 248 -1.06 1.58 4.07
N ARG A 249 -1.71 2.18 3.08
CA ARG A 249 -1.74 1.70 1.70
C ARG A 249 -0.70 2.38 0.79
N SER A 250 0.19 3.21 1.33
CA SER A 250 1.26 3.89 0.59
C SER A 250 2.02 2.96 -0.37
N CYS A 251 2.36 1.74 0.06
CA CYS A 251 3.06 0.75 -0.76
C CYS A 251 2.27 0.30 -2.00
N HIS A 252 0.95 0.47 -2.05
CA HIS A 252 0.11 0.04 -3.17
C HIS A 252 0.25 1.01 -4.36
N TRP A 253 0.58 2.27 -4.10
CA TRP A 253 0.68 3.31 -5.12
C TRP A 253 2.09 3.90 -5.29
N ILE A 254 2.90 3.97 -4.23
CA ILE A 254 4.29 4.47 -4.33
C ILE A 254 5.21 3.48 -5.02
N ILE A 255 5.09 2.18 -4.74
CA ILE A 255 5.97 1.15 -5.35
C ILE A 255 5.81 1.10 -6.87
N PRO A 256 4.59 1.02 -7.45
CA PRO A 256 4.46 1.06 -8.90
C PRO A 256 4.91 2.40 -9.50
N LEU A 257 4.67 3.53 -8.81
CA LEU A 257 5.18 4.83 -9.22
C LEU A 257 6.72 4.86 -9.25
N ALA A 258 7.38 4.32 -8.24
CA ALA A 258 8.83 4.21 -8.15
C ALA A 258 9.41 3.40 -9.32
N PHE A 259 8.72 2.35 -9.76
CA PHE A 259 9.11 1.57 -10.93
C PHE A 259 9.02 2.38 -12.21
N ILE A 260 7.94 3.14 -12.41
CA ILE A 260 7.79 4.02 -13.58
C ILE A 260 8.93 5.04 -13.64
N VAL A 261 9.19 5.74 -12.53
CA VAL A 261 10.27 6.74 -12.44
C VAL A 261 11.62 6.11 -12.77
N ASN A 262 11.92 4.94 -12.19
CA ASN A 262 13.19 4.25 -12.45
C ASN A 262 13.32 3.74 -13.89
N ILE A 263 12.24 3.32 -14.55
CA ILE A 263 12.26 2.92 -15.96
C ILE A 263 12.56 4.13 -16.84
N LYS A 264 11.85 5.25 -16.66
CA LYS A 264 12.05 6.47 -17.45
C LYS A 264 13.47 7.03 -17.32
N LYS A 265 14.00 7.11 -16.10
CA LYS A 265 15.40 7.55 -15.87
C LYS A 265 16.42 6.69 -16.64
N ARG A 266 16.19 5.38 -16.74
CA ARG A 266 17.08 4.48 -17.51
C ARG A 266 16.99 4.71 -19.01
N GLU A 267 15.77 4.94 -19.51
CA GLU A 267 15.55 5.25 -20.93
C GLU A 267 16.16 6.59 -21.32
N GLU A 268 16.08 7.60 -20.46
CA GLU A 268 16.73 8.91 -20.66
C GLU A 268 18.25 8.76 -20.68
N ASN A 269 18.83 8.07 -19.70
CA ASN A 269 20.28 7.83 -19.67
C ASN A 269 20.77 7.05 -20.90
N ALA A 270 19.97 6.12 -21.43
CA ALA A 270 20.33 5.35 -22.62
C ALA A 270 20.25 6.15 -23.94
N LYS A 271 19.58 7.31 -23.97
CA LYS A 271 19.53 8.19 -25.15
C LYS A 271 20.67 9.21 -25.23
N VAL A 272 21.39 9.40 -24.12
CA VAL A 272 22.52 10.35 -24.02
C VAL A 272 23.83 9.73 -24.52
N PHE A 273 23.86 8.41 -24.70
CA PHE A 273 24.98 7.65 -25.30
C PHE A 273 24.62 7.18 -26.70
#